data_AF-A0A4U6A2X1-F1
#
_entry.id   AF-A0A4U6A2X1-F1
#
_cell.length_a   1.000
_cell.length_b   1.000
_cell.length_c   1.000
_cell.angle_alpha   90.00
_cell.angle_beta   90.00
_cell.angle_gamma   90.00
#
_symmetry.space_group_name_H-M   'P 1'
#
loop_
_entity.id
_entity.type
_entity.pdbx_description
1 polymer ?
#
loop_
_entity_poly.entity_id
_entity_poly.type
_entity_poly.pdbx_seq_one_letter_code
_entity_poly.pdbx_strand_id
1 'polypeptide(L)'
;MRPRNFFLSASARHAGSLLHKPSLQALIFNAVRLNRPEVTDLLQSDELGFLAYCIARRRNSRAQILQDLWVCYELEEMRGGYFVEFGSTNGITNSNTWLLEKAFGWRGILAEPNPFWHADLAANRNAHIEHRCVSSRSGEQVTFLATDGVDPELSGIAAFANGDHFADVRHSGTPISVETISLNDLLDAYDAPETIDYISIDTEGSELDILSSFDFGQHRFNLISVEQNSRTKRAIETLLMKNGYARVFPQYSQWDGWYVSKELRSTPPHEIIAPAL
;
A
#
# COMPACT_ATOMS: atom_id res chain seq x y z
N MET A 1 -20.89 -13.52 -1.77
CA MET A 1 -19.56 -13.59 -2.41
C MET A 1 -19.41 -14.52 -3.64
N ARG A 2 -20.36 -15.41 -4.00
CA ARG A 2 -20.14 -16.43 -5.08
C ARG A 2 -20.33 -16.02 -6.56
N PRO A 3 -21.18 -15.06 -6.96
CA PRO A 3 -21.42 -14.78 -8.39
C PRO A 3 -20.27 -14.01 -9.08
N ARG A 4 -19.73 -12.97 -8.44
CA ARG A 4 -18.67 -12.11 -8.99
C ARG A 4 -17.38 -12.88 -9.31
N ASN A 5 -16.97 -13.81 -8.44
CA ASN A 5 -15.78 -14.64 -8.66
C ASN A 5 -15.92 -15.59 -9.87
N PHE A 6 -17.13 -16.07 -10.16
CA PHE A 6 -17.39 -16.92 -11.32
C PHE A 6 -17.31 -16.13 -12.63
N PHE A 7 -17.89 -14.92 -12.66
CA PHE A 7 -17.79 -14.02 -13.81
C PHE A 7 -16.35 -13.59 -14.09
N LEU A 8 -15.59 -13.19 -13.07
CA LEU A 8 -14.17 -12.83 -13.21
C LEU A 8 -13.35 -14.01 -13.73
N SER A 9 -13.56 -15.21 -13.19
CA SER A 9 -12.85 -16.42 -13.62
C SER A 9 -13.20 -16.85 -15.05
N ALA A 10 -14.45 -16.64 -15.48
CA ALA A 10 -14.87 -16.92 -16.85
C ALA A 10 -14.27 -15.93 -17.84
N SER A 11 -14.33 -14.63 -17.54
CA SER A 11 -13.72 -13.57 -18.35
C SER A 11 -12.20 -13.71 -18.45
N ALA A 12 -11.53 -13.99 -17.33
CA ALA A 12 -10.08 -14.22 -17.29
C ALA A 12 -9.67 -15.46 -18.10
N ARG A 13 -10.42 -16.56 -18.02
CA ARG A 13 -10.18 -17.75 -18.85
C ARG A 13 -10.37 -17.45 -20.33
N HIS A 14 -11.40 -16.69 -20.69
CA HIS A 14 -11.65 -16.31 -22.07
C HIS A 14 -10.53 -15.42 -22.62
N ALA A 15 -10.14 -14.37 -21.88
CA ALA A 15 -9.04 -13.48 -22.24
C ALA A 15 -7.70 -14.25 -22.33
N GLY A 16 -7.40 -15.12 -21.36
CA GLY A 16 -6.22 -15.97 -21.37
C GLY A 16 -6.19 -16.90 -22.58
N SER A 17 -7.32 -17.52 -22.95
CA SER A 17 -7.41 -18.41 -24.11
C SER A 17 -7.10 -17.69 -25.44
N LEU A 18 -7.42 -16.39 -25.53
CA LEU A 18 -7.09 -15.56 -26.69
C LEU A 18 -5.59 -15.24 -26.72
N LEU A 19 -5.03 -14.82 -25.58
CA LEU A 19 -3.60 -14.47 -25.44
C LEU A 19 -2.64 -15.66 -25.62
N HIS A 20 -3.10 -16.90 -25.42
CA HIS A 20 -2.31 -18.10 -25.65
C HIS A 20 -2.26 -18.57 -27.12
N LYS A 21 -2.97 -17.92 -28.06
CA LYS A 21 -2.90 -18.28 -29.48
C LYS A 21 -1.54 -17.88 -30.07
N PRO A 22 -0.72 -18.82 -30.60
CA PRO A 22 0.61 -18.50 -31.13
C PRO A 22 0.59 -17.45 -32.24
N SER A 23 -0.45 -17.44 -33.08
CA SER A 23 -0.62 -16.42 -34.13
C SER A 23 -0.85 -15.02 -33.58
N LEU A 24 -1.63 -14.88 -32.50
CA LEU A 24 -1.84 -13.61 -31.83
C LEU A 24 -0.56 -13.13 -31.13
N GLN A 25 0.15 -14.04 -30.46
CA GLN A 25 1.44 -13.74 -29.84
C GLN A 25 2.47 -13.26 -30.86
N ALA A 26 2.60 -13.96 -31.99
CA ALA A 26 3.49 -13.56 -33.08
C ALA A 26 3.08 -12.21 -33.69
N LEU A 27 1.77 -11.93 -33.80
CA LEU A 27 1.26 -10.64 -34.28
C LEU A 27 1.64 -9.51 -33.32
N ILE A 28 1.34 -9.65 -32.02
CA ILE A 28 1.67 -8.65 -30.99
C ILE A 28 3.18 -8.45 -30.93
N PHE A 29 3.98 -9.52 -30.89
CA PHE A 29 5.43 -9.44 -30.88
C PHE A 29 5.98 -8.69 -32.10
N ASN A 30 5.47 -8.98 -33.30
CA ASN A 30 5.90 -8.28 -34.50
C ASN A 30 5.46 -6.81 -34.52
N ALA A 31 4.31 -6.48 -33.96
CA ALA A 31 3.86 -5.09 -33.85
C ALA A 31 4.77 -4.28 -32.89
N VAL A 32 5.17 -4.87 -31.76
CA VAL A 32 6.19 -4.31 -30.85
C VAL A 32 7.53 -4.17 -31.57
N ARG A 33 8.03 -5.25 -32.18
CA ARG A 33 9.34 -5.29 -32.88
C ARG A 33 9.46 -4.26 -34.00
N LEU A 34 8.35 -3.98 -34.70
CA LEU A 34 8.28 -3.02 -35.80
C LEU A 34 7.91 -1.60 -35.34
N ASN A 35 7.85 -1.34 -34.03
CA ASN A 35 7.49 -0.06 -33.44
C ASN A 35 6.20 0.53 -34.04
N ARG A 36 5.16 -0.31 -34.14
CA ARG A 36 3.87 0.09 -34.72
C ARG A 36 3.23 1.13 -33.79
N PRO A 37 2.78 2.30 -34.31
CA PRO A 37 2.18 3.35 -33.48
C PRO A 37 1.04 2.83 -32.60
N GLU A 38 0.21 1.93 -33.15
CA GLU A 38 -0.95 1.35 -32.48
C GLU A 38 -0.59 0.54 -31.22
N VAL A 39 0.65 0.04 -31.12
CA VAL A 39 1.18 -0.67 -29.94
C VAL A 39 2.08 0.22 -29.11
N THR A 40 2.75 1.19 -29.73
CA THR A 40 3.64 2.14 -29.04
C THR A 40 2.84 2.98 -28.04
N ASP A 41 1.66 3.46 -28.43
CA ASP A 41 0.77 4.23 -27.54
C ASP A 41 0.30 3.39 -26.34
N LEU A 42 0.10 2.08 -26.53
CA LEU A 42 -0.23 1.15 -25.44
C LEU A 42 0.96 0.93 -24.49
N LEU A 43 2.18 0.89 -25.03
CA LEU A 43 3.41 0.74 -24.24
C LEU A 43 3.79 2.00 -23.46
N GLN A 44 3.28 3.17 -23.88
CA GLN A 44 3.47 4.44 -23.19
C GLN A 44 2.42 4.72 -22.10
N SER A 45 1.38 3.89 -21.98
CA SER A 45 0.40 4.01 -20.89
C SER A 45 0.98 3.49 -19.58
N ASP A 46 1.07 4.39 -18.60
CA ASP A 46 1.46 4.09 -17.21
C ASP A 46 0.58 2.97 -16.62
N GLU A 47 -0.73 3.01 -16.90
CA GLU A 47 -1.70 2.02 -16.45
C GLU A 47 -1.45 0.62 -17.01
N LEU A 48 -1.18 0.52 -18.32
CA LEU A 48 -0.90 -0.75 -18.97
C LEU A 48 0.48 -1.28 -18.59
N GLY A 49 1.46 -0.39 -18.44
CA GLY A 49 2.79 -0.71 -17.93
C GLY A 49 2.71 -1.34 -16.54
N PHE A 50 2.01 -0.69 -15.61
CA PHE A 50 1.82 -1.21 -14.26
C PHE A 50 1.00 -2.52 -14.25
N LEU A 51 -0.04 -2.64 -15.07
CA LEU A 51 -0.82 -3.88 -15.17
C LEU A 51 0.04 -5.05 -15.67
N ALA A 52 0.87 -4.83 -16.70
CA ALA A 52 1.79 -5.84 -17.18
C ALA A 52 2.84 -6.23 -16.11
N TYR A 53 3.34 -5.24 -15.36
CA TYR A 53 4.23 -5.45 -14.23
C TYR A 53 3.61 -6.36 -13.17
N CYS A 54 2.35 -6.11 -12.80
CA CYS A 54 1.58 -6.92 -11.86
C CYS A 54 1.42 -8.37 -12.34
N ILE A 55 1.03 -8.58 -13.61
CA ILE A 55 0.86 -9.93 -14.17
C ILE A 55 2.16 -10.74 -14.07
N ALA A 56 3.29 -10.12 -14.40
CA ALA A 56 4.59 -10.79 -14.39
C ALA A 56 5.09 -11.15 -12.97
N ARG A 57 4.67 -10.39 -11.94
CA ARG A 57 5.23 -10.45 -10.58
C ARG A 57 4.24 -10.84 -9.49
N ARG A 58 2.99 -11.11 -9.83
CA ARG A 58 1.92 -11.43 -8.86
C ARG A 58 2.29 -12.50 -7.84
N ARG A 59 3.10 -13.50 -8.21
CA ARG A 59 3.54 -14.58 -7.32
C ARG A 59 4.47 -14.13 -6.18
N ASN A 60 5.10 -12.96 -6.31
CA ASN A 60 6.03 -12.42 -5.33
C ASN A 60 5.32 -11.58 -4.26
N SER A 61 4.13 -11.06 -4.59
CA SER A 61 3.40 -10.13 -3.74
C SER A 61 2.72 -10.83 -2.57
N ARG A 62 2.74 -10.16 -1.41
CA ARG A 62 1.98 -10.52 -0.21
C ARG A 62 0.86 -9.53 0.10
N ALA A 63 0.91 -8.34 -0.51
CA ALA A 63 -0.06 -7.29 -0.36
C ALA A 63 -1.47 -7.70 -0.83
N GLN A 64 -2.50 -7.21 -0.14
CA GLN A 64 -3.89 -7.56 -0.41
C GLN A 64 -4.36 -7.10 -1.80
N ILE A 65 -3.93 -5.90 -2.21
CA ILE A 65 -4.28 -5.28 -3.49
C ILE A 65 -3.05 -4.84 -4.29
N LEU A 66 -1.92 -5.54 -4.09
CA LEU A 66 -0.66 -5.35 -4.82
C LEU A 66 0.04 -4.00 -4.57
N GLN A 67 -0.17 -3.41 -3.38
CA GLN A 67 0.53 -2.17 -2.98
C GLN A 67 2.05 -2.33 -3.07
N ASP A 68 2.58 -3.48 -2.64
CA ASP A 68 4.02 -3.79 -2.72
C ASP A 68 4.56 -3.76 -4.16
N LEU A 69 3.78 -4.24 -5.14
CA LEU A 69 4.16 -4.17 -6.56
C LEU A 69 4.00 -2.77 -7.13
N TRP A 70 3.02 -1.99 -6.67
CA TRP A 70 2.91 -0.57 -7.04
C TRP A 70 4.14 0.21 -6.59
N VAL A 71 4.58 0.01 -5.35
CA VAL A 71 5.81 0.62 -4.82
C VAL A 71 7.03 0.22 -5.65
N CYS A 72 7.17 -1.07 -5.97
CA CYS A 72 8.26 -1.54 -6.82
C CYS A 72 8.20 -0.96 -8.24
N TYR A 73 7.01 -0.71 -8.77
CA TYR A 73 6.83 -0.13 -10.10
C TYR A 73 7.21 1.35 -10.13
N GLU A 74 6.68 2.15 -9.21
CA GLU A 74 6.94 3.61 -9.13
C GLU A 74 8.40 3.94 -8.82
N LEU A 75 9.07 3.08 -8.04
CA LEU A 75 10.48 3.29 -7.65
C LEU A 75 11.44 2.44 -8.47
N GLU A 76 11.01 1.92 -9.62
CA GLU A 76 11.86 1.18 -10.55
C GLU A 76 12.67 0.06 -9.87
N GLU A 77 12.02 -0.71 -9.00
CA GLU A 77 12.63 -1.82 -8.25
C GLU A 77 13.81 -1.40 -7.34
N MET A 78 13.77 -0.16 -6.82
CA MET A 78 14.75 0.37 -5.88
C MET A 78 15.09 -0.61 -4.75
N ARG A 79 16.36 -0.65 -4.36
CA ARG A 79 16.89 -1.47 -3.26
C ARG A 79 17.34 -0.61 -2.10
N GLY A 80 17.21 -1.14 -0.88
CA GLY A 80 17.69 -0.47 0.33
C GLY A 80 16.89 0.76 0.76
N GLY A 81 15.62 0.86 0.35
CA GLY A 81 14.72 1.94 0.76
C GLY A 81 14.26 1.85 2.22
N TYR A 82 13.48 2.84 2.63
CA TYR A 82 12.87 2.93 3.96
C TYR A 82 11.34 2.87 3.88
N PHE A 83 10.71 2.02 4.70
CA PHE A 83 9.26 1.93 4.78
C PHE A 83 8.70 2.18 6.19
N VAL A 84 7.41 2.52 6.25
CA VAL A 84 6.60 2.49 7.47
C VAL A 84 5.29 1.75 7.16
N GLU A 85 4.84 0.85 8.03
CA GLU A 85 3.58 0.12 7.86
C GLU A 85 2.80 0.08 9.17
N PHE A 86 1.54 0.50 9.12
CA PHE A 86 0.58 0.34 10.21
C PHE A 86 -0.34 -0.84 9.89
N GLY A 87 -0.84 -1.52 10.93
CA GLY A 87 -1.66 -2.72 10.76
C GLY A 87 -0.82 -3.90 10.28
N SER A 88 0.40 -4.05 10.83
CA SER A 88 1.37 -5.04 10.34
C SER A 88 1.00 -6.49 10.66
N THR A 89 0.08 -6.73 11.60
CA THR A 89 -0.42 -8.06 11.99
C THR A 89 0.72 -9.08 12.18
N ASN A 90 0.63 -10.27 11.59
CA ASN A 90 1.68 -11.29 11.66
C ASN A 90 2.93 -10.96 10.81
N GLY A 91 2.94 -9.85 10.08
CA GLY A 91 4.04 -9.40 9.24
C GLY A 91 4.15 -10.10 7.88
N ILE A 92 3.27 -11.03 7.54
CA ILE A 92 3.30 -11.80 6.27
C ILE A 92 2.01 -11.64 5.48
N THR A 93 0.88 -11.99 6.08
CA THR A 93 -0.42 -11.98 5.40
C THR A 93 -0.79 -10.53 5.12
N ASN A 94 -1.19 -10.24 3.87
CA ASN A 94 -1.58 -8.91 3.43
C ASN A 94 -0.53 -7.79 3.60
N SER A 95 0.71 -8.12 4.00
CA SER A 95 1.73 -7.09 4.25
C SER A 95 2.15 -6.38 2.97
N ASN A 96 2.16 -5.06 3.05
CA ASN A 96 2.52 -4.16 1.96
C ASN A 96 4.04 -3.92 1.86
N THR A 97 4.81 -4.35 2.86
CA THR A 97 6.27 -4.14 2.89
C THR A 97 7.09 -5.42 2.93
N TRP A 98 6.46 -6.59 3.05
CA TRP A 98 7.17 -7.88 3.13
C TRP A 98 8.09 -8.11 1.93
N LEU A 99 7.58 -7.87 0.72
CA LEU A 99 8.37 -7.99 -0.51
C LEU A 99 9.55 -7.01 -0.51
N LEU A 100 9.32 -5.77 -0.08
CA LEU A 100 10.33 -4.71 -0.03
C LEU A 100 11.48 -5.08 0.92
N GLU A 101 11.16 -5.55 2.12
CA GLU A 101 12.15 -6.01 3.09
C GLU A 101 12.91 -7.24 2.56
N LYS A 102 12.17 -8.31 2.21
CA LYS A 102 12.78 -9.63 1.97
C LYS A 102 13.48 -9.76 0.63
N ALA A 103 13.01 -9.07 -0.42
CA ALA A 103 13.58 -9.20 -1.77
C ALA A 103 14.40 -7.97 -2.20
N PHE A 104 14.05 -6.77 -1.72
CA PHE A 104 14.72 -5.53 -2.10
C PHE A 104 15.64 -4.98 -1.00
N GLY A 105 15.70 -5.63 0.17
CA GLY A 105 16.62 -5.26 1.24
C GLY A 105 16.27 -3.94 1.91
N TRP A 106 15.00 -3.54 1.85
CA TRP A 106 14.53 -2.35 2.55
C TRP A 106 14.52 -2.57 4.06
N ARG A 107 14.60 -1.48 4.80
CA ARG A 107 14.44 -1.43 6.26
C ARG A 107 13.28 -0.50 6.61
N GLY A 108 12.81 -0.53 7.85
CA GLY A 108 11.66 0.29 8.19
C GLY A 108 11.10 0.03 9.58
N ILE A 109 9.88 0.53 9.77
CA ILE A 109 9.11 0.46 11.02
C ILE A 109 7.78 -0.23 10.74
N LEU A 110 7.42 -1.19 11.58
CA LEU A 110 6.13 -1.88 11.60
C LEU A 110 5.42 -1.51 12.90
N ALA A 111 4.20 -1.00 12.83
CA ALA A 111 3.40 -0.70 14.01
C ALA A 111 2.22 -1.66 14.14
N GLU A 112 2.14 -2.32 15.31
CA GLU A 112 1.08 -3.28 15.62
C GLU A 112 0.75 -3.24 17.12
N PRO A 113 -0.36 -2.57 17.52
CA PRO A 113 -0.72 -2.46 18.93
C PRO A 113 -1.36 -3.71 19.53
N ASN A 114 -1.89 -4.65 18.73
CA ASN A 114 -2.54 -5.85 19.25
C ASN A 114 -1.49 -6.91 19.68
N PRO A 115 -1.38 -7.24 20.99
CA PRO A 115 -0.42 -8.22 21.49
C PRO A 115 -0.57 -9.62 20.89
N PHE A 116 -1.75 -9.96 20.36
CA PHE A 116 -2.00 -11.22 19.67
C PHE A 116 -0.96 -11.48 18.56
N TRP A 117 -0.54 -10.43 17.85
CA TRP A 117 0.34 -10.55 16.69
C TRP A 117 1.84 -10.46 17.01
N HIS A 118 2.22 -9.97 18.20
CA HIS A 118 3.61 -9.55 18.48
C HIS A 118 4.64 -10.66 18.30
N ALA A 119 4.32 -11.88 18.75
CA ALA A 119 5.24 -13.01 18.64
C ALA A 119 5.48 -13.42 17.19
N ASP A 120 4.42 -13.51 16.39
CA ASP A 120 4.51 -13.87 14.98
C ASP A 120 5.20 -12.76 14.18
N LEU A 121 4.86 -11.50 14.44
CA LEU A 121 5.47 -10.34 13.78
C LEU A 121 6.99 -10.32 14.00
N ALA A 122 7.43 -10.49 15.25
CA ALA A 122 8.85 -10.55 15.61
C ALA A 122 9.58 -11.77 15.01
N ALA A 123 8.89 -12.90 14.84
CA ALA A 123 9.48 -14.09 14.20
C ALA A 123 9.61 -13.90 12.67
N ASN A 124 8.73 -13.13 12.05
CA ASN A 124 8.64 -13.01 10.60
C ASN A 124 9.45 -11.83 10.03
N ARG A 125 9.70 -10.78 10.81
CA ARG A 125 10.23 -9.49 10.34
C ARG A 125 11.50 -9.06 11.07
N ASN A 126 12.39 -8.39 10.33
CA ASN A 126 13.63 -7.83 10.85
C ASN A 126 13.57 -6.30 11.03
N ALA A 127 12.50 -5.67 10.54
CA ALA A 127 12.24 -4.25 10.72
C ALA A 127 12.03 -3.90 12.20
N HIS A 128 12.13 -2.62 12.53
CA HIS A 128 11.76 -2.14 13.86
C HIS A 128 10.27 -2.40 14.11
N ILE A 129 9.92 -2.84 15.32
CA ILE A 129 8.54 -3.11 15.70
C ILE A 129 8.14 -2.16 16.82
N GLU A 130 7.10 -1.36 16.55
CA GLU A 130 6.44 -0.50 17.53
C GLU A 130 5.15 -1.17 18.01
N HIS A 131 4.99 -1.24 19.33
CA HIS A 131 3.82 -1.84 19.97
C HIS A 131 2.80 -0.80 20.46
N ARG A 132 3.14 0.49 20.45
CA ARG A 132 2.18 1.56 20.69
C ARG A 132 1.26 1.76 19.49
N CYS A 133 0.07 2.24 19.76
CA CYS A 133 -0.92 2.52 18.72
C CYS A 133 -0.58 3.85 18.03
N VAL A 134 -0.31 3.81 16.72
CA VAL A 134 -0.06 5.06 15.99
C VAL A 134 -1.36 5.87 15.93
N SER A 135 -1.30 7.13 16.34
CA SER A 135 -2.45 8.03 16.41
C SER A 135 -2.03 9.48 16.15
N SER A 136 -2.94 10.43 16.39
CA SER A 136 -2.68 11.86 16.18
C SER A 136 -1.78 12.49 17.26
N ARG A 137 -1.60 11.82 18.40
CA ARG A 137 -0.86 12.32 19.57
C ARG A 137 -0.15 11.18 20.30
N SER A 138 0.98 11.48 20.93
CA SER A 138 1.72 10.54 21.78
C SER A 138 1.29 10.60 23.24
N GLY A 139 1.45 9.46 23.94
CA GLY A 139 1.29 9.35 25.39
C GLY A 139 -0.15 9.34 25.89
N GLU A 140 -1.14 9.20 25.00
CA GLU A 140 -2.54 9.02 25.40
C GLU A 140 -2.84 7.53 25.61
N GLN A 141 -3.71 7.23 26.59
CA GLN A 141 -4.27 5.89 26.73
C GLN A 141 -5.60 5.83 25.97
N VAL A 142 -5.68 4.94 24.97
CA VAL A 142 -6.89 4.71 24.19
C VAL A 142 -7.44 3.31 24.39
N THR A 143 -8.75 3.16 24.23
CA THR A 143 -9.39 1.85 24.17
C THR A 143 -9.26 1.30 22.75
N PHE A 144 -8.59 0.17 22.63
CA PHE A 144 -8.44 -0.59 21.40
C PHE A 144 -9.27 -1.87 21.48
N LEU A 145 -10.00 -2.21 20.42
CA LEU A 145 -10.89 -3.36 20.36
C LEU A 145 -10.15 -4.49 19.64
N ALA A 146 -9.65 -5.46 20.41
CA ALA A 146 -8.96 -6.64 19.89
C ALA A 146 -9.97 -7.72 19.48
N THR A 147 -10.00 -8.08 18.20
CA THR A 147 -10.99 -9.02 17.62
C THR A 147 -10.46 -10.45 17.49
N ASP A 148 -9.52 -10.84 18.36
CA ASP A 148 -8.77 -12.11 18.34
C ASP A 148 -9.63 -13.37 18.19
N GLY A 149 -10.83 -13.37 18.79
CA GLY A 149 -11.75 -14.50 18.76
C GLY A 149 -12.54 -14.68 17.47
N VAL A 150 -12.48 -13.72 16.54
CA VAL A 150 -13.26 -13.72 15.29
C VAL A 150 -12.35 -13.48 14.09
N ASP A 151 -11.73 -12.31 14.03
CA ASP A 151 -10.81 -11.91 12.96
C ASP A 151 -9.87 -10.83 13.48
N PRO A 152 -8.65 -11.19 13.92
CA PRO A 152 -7.71 -10.25 14.54
C PRO A 152 -7.18 -9.18 13.57
N GLU A 153 -7.31 -9.34 12.25
CA GLU A 153 -6.94 -8.32 11.27
C GLU A 153 -7.83 -7.08 11.39
N LEU A 154 -9.07 -7.23 11.88
CA LEU A 154 -10.06 -6.15 11.99
C LEU A 154 -9.97 -5.33 13.30
N SER A 155 -8.90 -5.49 14.07
CA SER A 155 -8.75 -4.81 15.36
C SER A 155 -8.52 -3.30 15.17
N GLY A 156 -9.07 -2.46 16.04
CA GLY A 156 -8.95 -1.00 15.86
C GLY A 156 -9.30 -0.17 17.09
N ILE A 157 -9.03 1.13 17.05
CA ILE A 157 -9.39 2.06 18.14
C ILE A 157 -10.91 2.18 18.25
N ALA A 158 -11.46 2.04 19.45
CA ALA A 158 -12.91 2.00 19.70
C ALA A 158 -13.65 3.27 19.20
N ALA A 159 -13.01 4.43 19.29
CA ALA A 159 -13.57 5.70 18.81
C ALA A 159 -13.82 5.72 17.30
N PHE A 160 -13.08 4.91 16.53
CA PHE A 160 -13.17 4.81 15.07
C PHE A 160 -13.89 3.54 14.60
N ALA A 161 -14.30 2.66 15.53
CA ALA A 161 -14.85 1.36 15.20
C ALA A 161 -16.17 1.39 14.41
N ASN A 162 -16.82 2.55 14.29
CA ASN A 162 -18.12 2.71 13.64
C ASN A 162 -18.00 3.20 12.19
N GLY A 163 -18.86 2.66 11.32
CA GLY A 163 -19.24 3.24 10.03
C GLY A 163 -18.49 2.73 8.80
N ASP A 164 -18.08 1.47 8.87
CA ASP A 164 -17.85 0.60 7.73
C ASP A 164 -18.59 -0.74 7.93
N HIS A 165 -18.26 -1.74 7.11
CA HIS A 165 -18.88 -3.05 7.13
C HIS A 165 -18.41 -3.97 8.26
N PHE A 166 -17.38 -3.59 9.03
CA PHE A 166 -16.76 -4.39 10.09
C PHE A 166 -17.08 -3.91 11.50
N ALA A 167 -17.86 -2.83 11.62
CA ALA A 167 -18.26 -2.26 12.90
C ALA A 167 -18.79 -3.33 13.89
N ASP A 168 -19.71 -4.19 13.47
CA ASP A 168 -20.30 -5.21 14.35
C ASP A 168 -19.24 -6.19 14.90
N VAL A 169 -18.24 -6.55 14.09
CA VAL A 169 -17.14 -7.43 14.50
C VAL A 169 -16.29 -6.74 15.56
N ARG A 170 -15.92 -5.48 15.34
CA ARG A 170 -15.15 -4.69 16.34
C ARG A 170 -15.90 -4.49 17.64
N HIS A 171 -17.21 -4.25 17.61
CA HIS A 171 -18.01 -4.12 18.84
C HIS A 171 -18.06 -5.42 19.67
N SER A 172 -17.79 -6.58 19.04
CA SER A 172 -17.64 -7.86 19.74
C SER A 172 -16.22 -8.13 20.25
N GLY A 173 -15.26 -7.26 19.91
CA GLY A 173 -13.86 -7.36 20.32
C GLY A 173 -13.66 -7.14 21.82
N THR A 174 -12.55 -7.67 22.33
CA THR A 174 -12.12 -7.46 23.72
C THR A 174 -11.46 -6.09 23.85
N PRO A 175 -11.96 -5.19 24.71
CA PRO A 175 -11.32 -3.90 24.92
C PRO A 175 -10.01 -4.06 25.69
N ILE A 176 -8.93 -3.51 25.13
CA ILE A 176 -7.62 -3.39 25.77
C ILE A 176 -7.21 -1.90 25.82
N SER A 177 -6.39 -1.53 26.79
CA SER A 177 -5.83 -0.18 26.87
C SER A 177 -4.43 -0.19 26.28
N VAL A 178 -4.18 0.68 25.29
CA VAL A 178 -2.89 0.83 24.62
C VAL A 178 -2.45 2.30 24.70
N GLU A 179 -1.15 2.51 24.82
CA GLU A 179 -0.54 3.84 24.74
C GLU A 179 -0.38 4.24 23.27
N THR A 180 -0.58 5.51 22.96
CA THR A 180 -0.42 6.03 21.60
C THR A 180 0.97 6.63 21.33
N ILE A 181 1.35 6.64 20.06
CA ILE A 181 2.49 7.42 19.53
C ILE A 181 2.06 8.17 18.26
N SER A 182 2.48 9.42 18.12
CA SER A 182 2.26 10.19 16.88
C SER A 182 3.17 9.69 15.76
N LEU A 183 2.77 9.85 14.49
CA LEU A 183 3.66 9.49 13.38
C LEU A 183 4.97 10.30 13.42
N ASN A 184 4.95 11.56 13.86
CA ASN A 184 6.18 12.35 13.98
C ASN A 184 7.14 11.75 15.03
N ASP A 185 6.63 11.47 16.24
CA ASP A 185 7.44 10.90 17.32
C ASP A 185 7.89 9.46 17.00
N LEU A 186 7.11 8.71 16.22
CA LEU A 186 7.48 7.39 15.73
C LEU A 186 8.71 7.47 14.82
N LEU A 187 8.70 8.39 13.85
CA LEU A 187 9.82 8.57 12.93
C LEU A 187 11.07 9.03 13.69
N ASP A 188 10.93 9.97 14.63
CA ASP A 188 12.04 10.45 15.46
C ASP A 188 12.59 9.33 16.36
N ALA A 189 11.74 8.51 16.97
CA ALA A 189 12.16 7.44 17.89
C ALA A 189 13.02 6.34 17.23
N TYR A 190 12.91 6.17 15.92
CA TYR A 190 13.65 5.17 15.14
C TYR A 190 14.67 5.79 14.18
N ASP A 191 15.01 7.07 14.35
CA ASP A 191 15.96 7.81 13.50
C ASP A 191 15.63 7.64 12.00
N ALA A 192 14.35 7.75 11.66
CA ALA A 192 13.90 7.62 10.28
C ALA A 192 14.52 8.71 9.39
N PRO A 193 14.76 8.45 8.09
CA PRO A 193 15.27 9.46 7.18
C PRO A 193 14.25 10.58 6.96
N GLU A 194 14.74 11.78 6.64
CA GLU A 194 13.88 12.94 6.30
C GLU A 194 12.92 12.63 5.14
N THR A 195 13.42 11.91 4.13
CA THR A 195 12.64 11.37 3.02
C THR A 195 12.51 9.86 3.15
N ILE A 196 11.28 9.38 3.28
CA ILE A 196 10.92 7.97 3.43
C ILE A 196 10.31 7.52 2.11
N ASP A 197 10.65 6.32 1.66
CA ASP A 197 10.25 5.87 0.32
C ASP A 197 8.78 5.44 0.26
N TYR A 198 8.29 4.82 1.32
CA TYR A 198 6.93 4.31 1.35
C TYR A 198 6.31 4.29 2.75
N ILE A 199 5.03 4.66 2.82
CA ILE A 199 4.19 4.37 3.99
C ILE A 199 2.87 3.70 3.59
N SER A 200 2.53 2.65 4.33
CA SER A 200 1.22 1.99 4.31
C SER A 200 0.44 2.36 5.57
N ILE A 201 -0.70 3.02 5.41
CA ILE A 201 -1.58 3.46 6.50
C ILE A 201 -2.89 2.68 6.43
N ASP A 202 -3.00 1.68 7.29
CA ASP A 202 -4.19 0.86 7.49
C ASP A 202 -4.44 0.78 9.00
N THR A 203 -5.44 1.52 9.48
CA THR A 203 -5.70 1.68 10.93
C THR A 203 -7.18 1.55 11.26
N GLU A 204 -7.97 0.99 10.35
CA GLU A 204 -9.40 0.73 10.53
C GLU A 204 -10.19 2.00 10.94
N GLY A 205 -9.82 3.15 10.37
CA GLY A 205 -10.62 4.38 10.41
C GLY A 205 -9.93 5.64 10.97
N SER A 206 -8.71 5.54 11.51
CA SER A 206 -7.99 6.69 12.10
C SER A 206 -7.02 7.40 11.14
N GLU A 207 -7.03 7.01 9.85
CA GLU A 207 -6.05 7.44 8.84
C GLU A 207 -6.02 8.95 8.66
N LEU A 208 -7.21 9.58 8.61
CA LEU A 208 -7.33 11.03 8.44
C LEU A 208 -6.77 11.79 9.65
N ASP A 209 -6.98 11.28 10.86
CA ASP A 209 -6.53 11.93 12.09
C ASP A 209 -5.02 11.87 12.22
N ILE A 210 -4.42 10.72 11.89
CA ILE A 210 -2.97 10.55 11.82
C ILE A 210 -2.38 11.52 10.79
N LEU A 211 -2.88 11.48 9.55
CA LEU A 211 -2.38 12.34 8.47
C LEU A 211 -2.57 13.84 8.76
N SER A 212 -3.66 14.23 9.42
CA SER A 212 -3.92 15.64 9.74
C SER A 212 -2.98 16.20 10.81
N SER A 213 -2.40 15.32 11.63
CA SER A 213 -1.41 15.67 12.66
C SER A 213 0.05 15.58 12.21
N PHE A 214 0.29 14.96 11.04
CA PHE A 214 1.63 14.73 10.52
C PHE A 214 2.29 16.04 10.05
N ASP A 215 3.55 16.23 10.43
CA ASP A 215 4.34 17.38 10.01
C ASP A 215 4.98 17.12 8.63
N PHE A 216 4.21 17.42 7.59
CA PHE A 216 4.70 17.52 6.20
C PHE A 216 5.65 18.70 5.99
N GLY A 217 6.33 19.21 7.02
CA GLY A 217 7.48 20.11 7.01
C GLY A 217 8.76 19.35 7.36
N GLN A 218 8.71 18.53 8.41
CA GLN A 218 9.85 17.76 8.95
C GLN A 218 10.17 16.47 8.19
N HIS A 219 9.16 15.68 7.82
CA HIS A 219 9.34 14.41 7.11
C HIS A 219 8.50 14.36 5.84
N ARG A 220 8.93 13.59 4.83
CA ARG A 220 8.17 13.34 3.59
C ARG A 220 8.16 11.88 3.23
N PHE A 221 7.13 11.50 2.47
CA PHE A 221 7.03 10.20 1.85
C PHE A 221 7.12 10.35 0.32
N ASN A 222 7.80 9.44 -0.37
CA ASN A 222 7.73 9.37 -1.82
C ASN A 222 6.39 8.77 -2.26
N LEU A 223 5.98 7.69 -1.58
CA LEU A 223 4.75 6.96 -1.84
C LEU A 223 3.92 6.76 -0.57
N ILE A 224 2.60 6.93 -0.69
CA ILE A 224 1.63 6.72 0.39
C ILE A 224 0.50 5.83 -0.13
N SER A 225 0.28 4.68 0.48
CA SER A 225 -1.00 3.97 0.39
C SER A 225 -1.77 4.16 1.68
N VAL A 226 -3.05 4.50 1.56
CA VAL A 226 -3.91 4.77 2.71
C VAL A 226 -5.25 4.10 2.49
N GLU A 227 -5.72 3.34 3.48
CA GLU A 227 -7.07 2.77 3.49
C GLU A 227 -8.10 3.92 3.48
N GLN A 228 -9.14 3.80 2.66
CA GLN A 228 -10.16 4.83 2.51
C GLN A 228 -11.57 4.27 2.68
N ASN A 229 -12.29 4.82 3.65
CA ASN A 229 -13.74 4.67 3.70
C ASN A 229 -14.46 5.88 3.08
N SER A 230 -15.75 5.72 2.79
CA SER A 230 -16.56 6.72 2.09
C SER A 230 -16.66 8.07 2.81
N ARG A 231 -16.41 8.12 4.12
CA ARG A 231 -16.49 9.34 4.94
C ARG A 231 -15.19 10.13 4.91
N THR A 232 -14.03 9.47 4.96
CA THR A 232 -12.72 10.12 5.08
C THR A 232 -12.04 10.35 3.73
N LYS A 233 -12.35 9.55 2.71
CA LYS A 233 -11.72 9.57 1.37
C LYS A 233 -11.46 10.97 0.81
N ARG A 234 -12.49 11.82 0.78
CA ARG A 234 -12.39 13.17 0.18
C ARG A 234 -11.48 14.10 1.00
N ALA A 235 -11.52 13.99 2.32
CA ALA A 235 -10.69 14.80 3.21
C ALA A 235 -9.22 14.40 3.10
N ILE A 236 -8.92 13.10 3.10
CA ILE A 236 -7.57 12.57 2.89
C ILE A 236 -7.01 13.02 1.55
N GLU A 237 -7.78 12.87 0.46
CA GLU A 237 -7.35 13.30 -0.87
C GLU A 237 -7.05 14.80 -0.92
N THR A 238 -7.92 15.62 -0.34
CA THR A 238 -7.71 17.08 -0.27
C THR A 238 -6.45 17.43 0.53
N LEU A 239 -6.23 16.77 1.67
CA LEU A 239 -5.08 16.97 2.55
C LEU A 239 -3.77 16.61 1.83
N LEU A 240 -3.70 15.44 1.22
CA LEU A 240 -2.49 14.97 0.53
C LEU A 240 -2.21 15.81 -0.73
N MET A 241 -3.24 16.19 -1.50
CA MET A 241 -3.06 17.08 -2.66
C MET A 241 -2.51 18.45 -2.28
N LYS A 242 -2.98 19.02 -1.16
CA LYS A 242 -2.49 20.29 -0.61
C LYS A 242 -1.02 20.20 -0.20
N ASN A 243 -0.58 19.03 0.26
CA ASN A 243 0.80 18.77 0.70
C ASN A 243 1.70 18.19 -0.41
N GLY A 244 1.34 18.37 -1.68
CA GLY A 244 2.24 18.06 -2.80
C GLY A 244 2.17 16.63 -3.33
N TYR A 245 1.13 15.86 -2.99
CA TYR A 245 0.93 14.51 -3.51
C TYR A 245 -0.11 14.48 -4.64
N ALA A 246 -0.04 13.47 -5.49
CA ALA A 246 -1.01 13.21 -6.55
C ALA A 246 -1.53 11.78 -6.42
N ARG A 247 -2.85 11.59 -6.56
CA ARG A 247 -3.45 10.25 -6.58
C ARG A 247 -3.16 9.57 -7.90
N VAL A 248 -2.81 8.28 -7.85
CA VAL A 248 -2.51 7.44 -9.01
C VAL A 248 -3.35 6.16 -9.00
N PHE A 249 -3.52 5.57 -10.18
CA PHE A 249 -4.20 4.28 -10.36
C PHE A 249 -5.56 4.09 -9.63
N PRO A 250 -6.49 5.07 -9.64
CA PRO A 250 -7.75 4.97 -8.91
C PRO A 250 -8.65 3.80 -9.38
N GLN A 251 -8.42 3.27 -10.58
CA GLN A 251 -9.10 2.10 -11.11
C GLN A 251 -8.57 0.76 -10.55
N TYR A 252 -7.38 0.76 -9.92
CA TYR A 252 -6.74 -0.43 -9.36
C TYR A 252 -6.69 -0.41 -7.84
N SER A 253 -6.64 0.77 -7.21
CA SER A 253 -6.42 0.92 -5.77
C SER A 253 -7.60 0.50 -4.88
N GLN A 254 -8.74 0.06 -5.44
CA GLN A 254 -9.91 -0.46 -4.72
C GLN A 254 -10.38 0.43 -3.55
N TRP A 255 -10.21 -0.04 -2.30
CA TRP A 255 -10.56 0.70 -1.07
C TRP A 255 -9.41 1.57 -0.55
N ASP A 256 -8.23 1.54 -1.18
CA ASP A 256 -7.13 2.46 -0.88
C ASP A 256 -7.14 3.68 -1.80
N GLY A 257 -6.45 4.72 -1.34
CA GLY A 257 -5.85 5.73 -2.20
C GLY A 257 -4.33 5.54 -2.27
N TRP A 258 -3.79 5.47 -3.48
CA TRP A 258 -2.35 5.47 -3.72
C TRP A 258 -1.91 6.85 -4.18
N TYR A 259 -0.90 7.39 -3.52
CA TYR A 259 -0.44 8.77 -3.70
C TYR A 259 1.06 8.81 -3.90
N VAL A 260 1.49 9.60 -4.88
CA VAL A 260 2.90 9.80 -5.24
C VAL A 260 3.26 11.26 -4.98
N SER A 261 4.42 11.52 -4.40
CA SER A 261 4.98 12.86 -4.31
C SER A 261 5.12 13.46 -5.72
N LYS A 262 4.66 14.70 -5.91
CA LYS A 262 4.82 15.40 -7.19
C LYS A 262 6.29 15.58 -7.57
N GLU A 263 7.19 15.63 -6.59
CA GLU A 263 8.63 15.71 -6.82
C GLU A 263 9.14 14.46 -7.56
N LEU A 264 8.76 13.26 -7.11
CA LEU A 264 9.16 12.00 -7.73
C LEU A 264 8.75 11.94 -9.21
N ARG A 265 7.48 12.24 -9.53
CA ARG A 265 6.93 12.23 -10.89
C ARG A 265 7.23 13.49 -11.72
N SER A 266 7.85 14.52 -11.14
CA SER A 266 8.27 15.73 -11.87
C SER A 266 9.63 15.58 -12.56
N THR A 267 10.36 14.51 -12.24
CA THR A 267 11.55 14.10 -12.98
C THR A 267 11.07 13.57 -14.34
N PRO A 268 11.48 14.16 -15.48
CA PRO A 268 11.09 13.63 -16.78
C PRO A 268 11.54 12.17 -16.88
N PRO A 269 10.72 11.26 -17.44
CA PRO A 269 11.15 9.89 -17.68
C PRO A 269 12.47 9.96 -18.44
N HIS A 270 13.44 9.15 -18.04
CA HIS A 270 14.73 9.06 -18.71
C HIS A 270 14.49 9.10 -20.22
N GLU A 271 15.04 10.13 -20.88
CA GLU A 271 14.98 10.25 -22.32
C GLU A 271 15.51 8.93 -22.87
N ILE A 272 14.61 8.11 -23.42
CA ILE A 272 15.02 6.87 -24.06
C ILE A 272 15.80 7.33 -25.28
N ILE A 273 17.12 7.42 -25.15
CA ILE A 273 18.03 7.63 -26.25
C ILE A 273 17.92 6.36 -27.09
N ALA A 274 16.98 6.35 -28.04
CA ALA A 274 17.04 5.45 -29.15
C ALA A 274 18.42 5.67 -29.80
N PRO A 275 19.24 4.63 -30.00
CA PRO A 275 20.46 4.78 -30.76
C PRO A 275 20.09 5.44 -32.09
N ALA A 276 20.72 6.57 -32.40
CA ALA A 276 20.52 7.23 -33.68
C ALA A 276 20.76 6.20 -34.80
N LEU A 277 19.77 6.06 -35.68
CA LEU A 277 19.85 5.22 -36.88
C LEU A 277 20.95 5.71 -37.83
#